data_AF-A0A2L1VE20-F1
#
_entry.id   AF-A0A2L1VE20-F1
#
_cell.length_a   1.000
_cell.length_b   1.000
_cell.length_c   1.000
_cell.angle_alpha   90.00
_cell.angle_beta   90.00
_cell.angle_gamma   90.00
#
_symmetry.space_group_name_H-M   'P 1'
#
loop_
_entity.id
_entity.type
_entity.pdbx_description
1 polymer ?
#
loop_
_entity_poly.entity_id
_entity_poly.type
_entity_poly.pdbx_seq_one_letter_code
_entity_poly.pdbx_strand_id
1 'polypeptide(L)'
;MNKNQKPPFKQNAIALGFTLGVHAIAIVGLLFLGLSKPPEQPKKLTTILVKPEDLPPPLAKEVEQQTTAENQAEEVLSPIVDENVPQNIPAVPMPPPPPTAQHLVAQKQKAEQAKLAEEKRKAEEAAKAKQAVEQQRLEEAQKQQAEAKRQAEAKAAKVEAEQKRKAEAEAKTKHEQSEARKAAEEAKRKAEADAKLKREAENAKLQAQQEAKRKAEAEAKAKHEARKAAEDAKRKAAEDAKVKQQKVAEEAKRKAEADAKAQKQKAAEEAKRKVEADAKAKQQKAAEEAKHKAEADAKAKKQKAAEDAKRKAEADAKAKQQKAAEEAKRKAEAEAEEKAASAKKAQEEAAQKKGEAKKIASSAKRDFEQKIRNAWDIPAGTSGQKATARVTLSDSGAVLSVVVSSSNPDVKASVEAAIRSAAPYPMPSDPDARREARSFSSTFTAK
;
A
#
# COMPACT_ATOMS: atom_id res chain seq x y z
N MET A 1 28.05 63.26 -5.75
CA MET A 1 28.77 62.32 -4.88
C MET A 1 27.90 61.09 -4.64
N ASN A 2 28.46 59.93 -5.01
CA ASN A 2 28.25 58.58 -4.49
C ASN A 2 26.90 57.85 -4.68
N LYS A 3 26.89 57.06 -5.77
CA LYS A 3 26.09 55.85 -5.98
C LYS A 3 26.62 54.74 -5.06
N ASN A 4 25.76 54.16 -4.20
CA ASN A 4 26.01 52.86 -3.56
C ASN A 4 24.68 52.26 -3.05
N GLN A 5 23.97 51.54 -3.91
CA GLN A 5 22.99 50.54 -3.49
C GLN A 5 23.38 49.21 -4.12
N LYS A 6 23.90 48.29 -3.31
CA LYS A 6 24.06 46.87 -3.65
C LYS A 6 22.70 46.18 -3.45
N PRO A 7 22.22 45.34 -4.38
CA PRO A 7 21.03 44.51 -4.12
C PRO A 7 21.37 43.30 -3.24
N PRO A 8 20.42 42.81 -2.42
CA PRO A 8 20.64 41.73 -1.46
C PRO A 8 20.71 40.35 -2.12
N PHE A 9 21.87 39.70 -2.06
CA PHE A 9 22.07 38.28 -2.39
C PHE A 9 21.34 37.39 -1.36
N LYS A 10 20.08 37.01 -1.62
CA LYS A 10 19.32 36.05 -0.80
C LYS A 10 18.63 34.92 -1.58
N GLN A 11 18.96 34.71 -2.85
CA GLN A 11 18.33 33.67 -3.69
C GLN A 11 19.21 32.42 -3.96
N ASN A 12 20.47 32.39 -3.55
CA ASN A 12 21.39 31.32 -3.99
C ASN A 12 21.48 30.10 -3.05
N ALA A 13 21.00 30.20 -1.80
CA ALA A 13 21.10 29.09 -0.84
C ALA A 13 20.16 27.92 -1.20
N ILE A 14 18.96 28.22 -1.69
CA ILE A 14 17.97 27.22 -2.08
C ILE A 14 18.38 26.55 -3.40
N ALA A 15 18.92 27.34 -4.35
CA ALA A 15 19.44 26.82 -5.61
C ALA A 15 20.69 25.93 -5.43
N LEU A 16 21.60 26.30 -4.52
CA LEU A 16 22.76 25.48 -4.15
C LEU A 16 22.33 24.19 -3.44
N GLY A 17 21.30 24.23 -2.58
CA GLY A 17 20.75 23.04 -1.94
C GLY A 17 20.11 22.05 -2.93
N PHE A 18 19.40 22.55 -3.93
CA PHE A 18 18.78 21.70 -4.96
C PHE A 18 19.82 21.02 -5.85
N THR A 19 20.85 21.75 -6.28
CA THR A 19 21.93 21.18 -7.11
C THR A 19 22.73 20.13 -6.35
N LEU A 20 23.06 20.36 -5.08
CA LEU A 20 23.70 19.36 -4.22
C LEU A 20 22.81 18.12 -4.01
N GLY A 21 21.50 18.31 -3.81
CA GLY A 21 20.56 17.20 -3.66
C GLY A 21 20.45 16.33 -4.92
N VAL A 22 20.37 16.95 -6.11
CA VAL A 22 20.31 16.22 -7.39
C VAL A 22 21.59 15.44 -7.64
N HIS A 23 22.76 16.03 -7.37
CA HIS A 23 24.04 15.34 -7.55
C HIS A 23 24.23 14.19 -6.54
N ALA A 24 23.77 14.34 -5.29
CA ALA A 24 23.80 13.26 -4.32
C ALA A 24 22.94 12.05 -4.75
N ILE A 25 21.75 12.30 -5.29
CA ILE A 25 20.88 11.23 -5.82
C ILE A 25 21.53 10.57 -7.05
N ALA A 26 22.14 11.35 -7.94
CA ALA A 26 22.83 10.81 -9.11
C ALA A 26 24.03 9.91 -8.73
N ILE A 27 24.83 10.31 -7.73
CA ILE A 27 25.98 9.54 -7.26
C ILE A 27 25.52 8.24 -6.58
N VAL A 28 24.45 8.28 -5.77
CA VAL A 28 23.87 7.09 -5.14
C VAL A 28 23.26 6.15 -6.19
N GLY A 29 22.61 6.70 -7.22
CA GLY A 29 22.08 5.93 -8.35
C GLY A 29 23.20 5.24 -9.16
N LEU A 30 24.31 5.93 -9.42
CA LEU A 30 25.47 5.37 -10.10
C LEU A 30 26.20 4.31 -9.27
N LEU A 31 26.29 4.49 -7.94
CA LEU A 31 26.82 3.46 -7.04
C LEU A 31 25.93 2.21 -7.00
N PHE A 32 24.61 2.40 -6.97
CA PHE A 32 23.66 1.27 -7.01
C PHE A 32 23.70 0.54 -8.36
N LEU A 33 23.85 1.26 -9.47
CA LEU A 33 23.92 0.67 -10.80
C LEU A 33 25.31 0.08 -11.13
N GLY A 34 26.38 0.67 -10.60
CA GLY A 34 27.77 0.22 -10.81
C GLY A 34 28.19 -0.97 -9.95
N LEU A 35 27.54 -1.21 -8.81
CA LEU A 35 27.74 -2.40 -7.97
C LEU A 35 26.72 -3.53 -8.23
N SER A 36 25.71 -3.27 -9.07
CA SER A 36 24.73 -4.28 -9.45
C SER A 36 25.31 -5.15 -10.57
N LYS A 37 25.48 -6.44 -10.24
CA LYS A 37 25.91 -7.49 -11.16
C LYS A 37 25.07 -7.42 -12.46
N PRO A 38 25.69 -7.33 -13.65
CA PRO A 38 24.94 -7.22 -14.89
C PRO A 38 23.98 -8.41 -15.02
N PRO A 39 22.76 -8.21 -15.55
CA PRO A 39 21.83 -9.30 -15.75
C PRO A 39 22.49 -10.36 -16.63
N GLU A 40 22.50 -11.61 -16.13
CA GLU A 40 22.98 -12.77 -16.87
C GLU A 40 22.32 -12.79 -18.25
N GLN A 41 23.14 -12.84 -19.31
CA GLN A 41 22.63 -12.97 -20.66
C GLN A 41 21.77 -14.24 -20.74
N PRO A 42 20.59 -14.21 -21.38
CA PRO A 42 19.76 -15.40 -21.50
C PRO A 42 20.57 -16.50 -22.19
N LYS A 43 20.73 -17.64 -21.51
CA LYS A 43 21.43 -18.81 -22.04
C LYS A 43 20.80 -19.16 -23.39
N LYS A 44 21.64 -19.20 -24.44
CA LYS A 44 21.23 -19.56 -25.79
C LYS A 44 20.58 -20.95 -25.74
N LEU A 45 19.28 -21.04 -26.03
CA LEU A 45 18.63 -22.33 -26.22
C LEU A 45 19.24 -22.95 -27.49
N THR A 46 20.12 -23.93 -27.32
CA THR A 46 20.48 -24.87 -28.36
C THR A 46 19.32 -25.84 -28.54
N THR A 47 18.46 -25.58 -29.53
CA THR A 47 17.54 -26.59 -30.05
C THR A 47 18.37 -27.67 -30.73
N ILE A 48 18.54 -28.80 -30.05
CA ILE A 48 18.97 -30.04 -30.68
C ILE A 48 17.68 -30.68 -31.22
N LEU A 49 17.56 -30.78 -32.54
CA LEU A 49 16.50 -31.53 -33.20
C LEU A 49 16.79 -33.02 -32.99
N VAL A 50 16.31 -33.56 -31.88
CA VAL A 50 16.37 -35.00 -31.60
C VAL A 50 15.42 -35.70 -32.56
N LYS A 51 15.98 -36.42 -33.53
CA LYS A 51 15.23 -37.33 -34.40
C LYS A 51 14.77 -38.53 -33.57
N PRO A 52 13.60 -39.12 -33.86
CA PRO A 52 13.00 -40.19 -33.06
C PRO A 52 13.79 -41.53 -33.06
N GLU A 53 14.92 -41.63 -33.75
CA GLU A 53 15.73 -42.86 -33.82
C GLU A 53 16.81 -42.97 -32.72
N ASP A 54 17.04 -41.94 -31.91
CA ASP A 54 18.10 -41.92 -30.87
C ASP A 54 17.58 -42.18 -29.44
N LEU A 55 16.34 -42.67 -29.27
CA LEU A 55 15.84 -43.14 -27.97
C LEU A 55 16.09 -44.65 -27.83
N PRO A 56 16.88 -45.11 -26.83
CA PRO A 56 17.03 -46.54 -26.58
C PRO A 56 15.72 -47.15 -26.05
N PRO A 57 15.34 -48.35 -26.53
CA PRO A 57 14.11 -49.01 -26.09
C PRO A 57 14.19 -49.47 -24.62
N PRO A 58 13.06 -49.47 -23.88
CA PRO A 58 13.05 -49.86 -22.48
C PRO A 58 13.24 -51.38 -22.32
N LEU A 59 14.28 -51.76 -21.57
CA LEU A 59 14.51 -53.12 -21.09
C LEU A 59 13.45 -53.52 -20.05
N ALA A 60 12.70 -54.57 -20.36
CA ALA A 60 11.70 -55.19 -19.51
C ALA A 60 12.36 -55.96 -18.34
N LYS A 61 11.77 -55.84 -17.14
CA LYS A 61 11.96 -56.77 -16.02
C LYS A 61 10.62 -57.47 -15.72
N GLU A 62 10.65 -58.77 -15.95
CA GLU A 62 9.97 -59.90 -15.32
C GLU A 62 8.71 -59.62 -14.47
N VAL A 63 7.57 -60.18 -14.93
CA VAL A 63 6.45 -60.56 -14.07
C VAL A 63 6.01 -61.97 -14.50
N GLU A 64 6.03 -62.90 -13.54
CA GLU A 64 5.58 -64.28 -13.66
C GLU A 64 4.07 -64.41 -13.91
N GLN A 65 3.73 -65.35 -14.80
CA GLN A 65 2.55 -66.25 -14.80
C GLN A 65 1.14 -65.60 -14.78
N GLN A 66 0.10 -66.08 -15.45
CA GLN A 66 -0.20 -67.41 -15.98
C GLN A 66 -1.31 -67.27 -17.05
N THR A 67 -1.35 -68.28 -17.89
CA THR A 67 -2.14 -68.48 -19.11
C THR A 67 -3.66 -68.37 -18.95
N THR A 68 -4.39 -67.95 -19.98
CA THR A 68 -5.40 -68.79 -20.69
C THR A 68 -6.20 -67.96 -21.72
N ALA A 69 -6.26 -68.52 -22.93
CA ALA A 69 -7.26 -68.35 -23.99
C ALA A 69 -7.39 -66.98 -24.69
N GLU A 70 -7.67 -66.88 -25.98
CA GLU A 70 -7.63 -67.75 -27.16
C GLU A 70 -7.99 -66.81 -28.33
N ASN A 71 -7.55 -67.16 -29.54
CA ASN A 71 -8.06 -66.65 -30.81
C ASN A 71 -7.58 -65.26 -31.27
N GLN A 72 -6.55 -65.26 -32.12
CA GLN A 72 -6.67 -64.59 -33.42
C GLN A 72 -5.67 -65.09 -34.46
N ALA A 73 -6.24 -65.46 -35.61
CA ALA A 73 -5.75 -65.24 -36.96
C ALA A 73 -4.36 -65.78 -37.33
N GLU A 74 -4.39 -66.91 -38.01
CA GLU A 74 -3.30 -67.48 -38.79
C GLU A 74 -3.30 -66.83 -40.19
N GLU A 75 -2.23 -66.13 -40.56
CA GLU A 75 -1.88 -65.92 -41.96
C GLU A 75 -0.37 -66.04 -42.18
N VAL A 76 -0.04 -66.98 -43.05
CA VAL A 76 1.13 -67.13 -43.93
C VAL A 76 2.54 -67.24 -43.34
N LEU A 77 3.13 -68.44 -43.51
CA LEU A 77 4.39 -68.58 -44.25
C LEU A 77 4.56 -70.02 -44.79
N SER A 78 4.77 -70.16 -46.11
CA SER A 78 5.33 -71.38 -46.73
C SER A 78 6.85 -71.41 -46.50
N PRO A 79 7.53 -72.58 -46.50
CA PRO A 79 8.02 -73.10 -47.79
C PRO A 79 8.20 -74.66 -47.91
N ILE A 80 7.95 -75.15 -49.14
CA ILE A 80 8.68 -76.13 -49.98
C ILE A 80 9.41 -77.34 -49.33
N VAL A 81 9.10 -78.56 -49.85
CA VAL A 81 9.96 -79.67 -50.34
C VAL A 81 9.05 -80.93 -50.33
N ASP A 82 8.48 -81.36 -51.46
CA ASP A 82 8.96 -82.38 -52.42
C ASP A 82 8.75 -83.86 -52.00
N GLU A 83 8.49 -84.68 -53.03
CA GLU A 83 8.52 -86.14 -53.12
C GLU A 83 7.22 -86.97 -52.94
N ASN A 84 6.74 -87.42 -54.10
CA ASN A 84 6.30 -88.78 -54.47
C ASN A 84 4.90 -88.92 -55.11
N VAL A 85 4.93 -89.55 -56.29
CA VAL A 85 3.92 -89.75 -57.34
C VAL A 85 3.31 -91.16 -57.12
N PRO A 86 2.05 -91.45 -57.53
CA PRO A 86 1.84 -92.02 -58.85
C PRO A 86 0.61 -91.51 -59.61
N GLN A 87 0.86 -91.20 -60.88
CA GLN A 87 0.07 -91.46 -62.09
C GLN A 87 -1.48 -91.47 -62.02
N ASN A 88 -2.09 -90.54 -62.76
CA ASN A 88 -3.02 -90.91 -63.84
C ASN A 88 -3.04 -89.85 -64.95
N ILE A 89 -3.27 -90.31 -66.18
CA ILE A 89 -3.06 -89.63 -67.48
C ILE A 89 -4.41 -89.02 -67.97
N PRO A 90 -4.47 -88.35 -69.15
CA PRO A 90 -4.49 -86.91 -69.33
C PRO A 90 -5.89 -86.34 -69.71
N ALA A 91 -6.14 -85.07 -69.37
CA ALA A 91 -7.19 -84.30 -70.05
C ALA A 91 -6.69 -82.87 -70.33
N VAL A 92 -6.77 -82.52 -71.62
CA VAL A 92 -6.46 -81.24 -72.27
C VAL A 92 -6.93 -80.00 -71.50
N PRO A 93 -6.18 -78.87 -71.54
CA PRO A 93 -6.51 -77.67 -70.80
C PRO A 93 -7.68 -76.94 -71.46
N MET A 94 -8.83 -76.86 -70.77
CA MET A 94 -9.87 -75.88 -71.09
C MET A 94 -9.54 -74.55 -70.41
N PRO A 95 -9.69 -73.40 -71.08
CA PRO A 95 -9.53 -72.10 -70.44
C PRO A 95 -10.59 -71.93 -69.34
N PRO A 96 -10.26 -71.34 -68.19
CA PRO A 96 -11.24 -71.14 -67.11
C PRO A 96 -12.42 -70.30 -67.63
N PRO A 97 -13.67 -70.62 -67.24
CA PRO A 97 -14.83 -69.90 -67.71
C PRO A 97 -14.75 -68.43 -67.26
N PRO A 98 -15.16 -67.46 -68.11
CA PRO A 98 -15.21 -66.06 -67.72
C PRO A 98 -16.14 -65.91 -66.50
N PRO A 99 -15.78 -65.06 -65.52
CA PRO A 99 -16.55 -64.92 -64.29
C PRO A 99 -18.01 -64.57 -64.61
N THR A 100 -18.93 -65.38 -64.10
CA THR A 100 -20.38 -65.23 -64.30
C THR A 100 -20.81 -63.84 -63.84
N ALA A 101 -21.78 -63.22 -64.55
CA ALA A 101 -22.27 -61.88 -64.25
C ALA A 101 -22.64 -61.64 -62.76
N GLN A 102 -23.08 -62.67 -62.05
CA GLN A 102 -23.34 -62.61 -60.60
C GLN A 102 -22.09 -62.35 -59.74
N HIS A 103 -20.93 -62.90 -60.10
CA HIS A 103 -19.68 -62.64 -59.37
C HIS A 103 -19.18 -61.20 -59.55
N LEU A 104 -19.38 -60.60 -60.74
CA LEU A 104 -19.05 -59.19 -60.95
C LEU A 104 -19.95 -58.26 -60.12
N VAL A 105 -21.25 -58.57 -60.01
CA VAL A 105 -22.18 -57.76 -59.20
C VAL A 105 -21.84 -57.86 -57.71
N ALA A 106 -21.55 -59.06 -57.20
CA ALA A 106 -21.14 -59.26 -55.81
C ALA A 106 -19.82 -58.56 -55.47
N GLN A 107 -18.83 -58.60 -56.38
CA GLN A 107 -17.56 -57.90 -56.20
C GLN A 107 -17.73 -56.37 -56.22
N LYS A 108 -18.62 -55.86 -57.07
CA LYS A 108 -18.93 -54.42 -57.16
C LYS A 108 -19.63 -53.92 -55.90
N GLN A 109 -20.58 -54.67 -55.34
CA GLN A 109 -21.23 -54.35 -54.07
C GLN A 109 -20.24 -54.39 -52.89
N LYS A 110 -19.33 -55.36 -52.85
CA LYS A 110 -18.31 -55.46 -51.79
C LYS A 110 -17.32 -54.29 -51.85
N ALA A 111 -16.95 -53.84 -53.05
CA ALA A 111 -16.12 -52.66 -53.26
C ALA A 111 -16.82 -51.34 -52.84
N GLU A 112 -18.12 -51.21 -53.12
CA GLU A 112 -18.91 -50.04 -52.73
C GLU A 112 -19.10 -49.96 -51.20
N GLN A 113 -19.32 -51.11 -50.56
CA GLN A 113 -19.43 -51.22 -49.11
C GLN A 113 -18.10 -50.95 -48.39
N ALA A 114 -16.97 -51.37 -48.98
CA ALA A 114 -15.64 -51.02 -48.48
C ALA A 114 -15.35 -49.52 -48.59
N LYS A 115 -15.73 -48.87 -49.69
CA LYS A 115 -15.62 -47.41 -49.85
C LYS A 115 -16.43 -46.64 -48.81
N LEU A 116 -17.67 -47.08 -48.53
CA LEU A 116 -18.53 -46.44 -47.53
C LEU A 116 -17.95 -46.59 -46.11
N ALA A 117 -17.35 -47.75 -45.80
CA ALA A 117 -16.68 -47.98 -44.52
C ALA A 117 -15.42 -47.13 -44.35
N GLU A 118 -14.63 -46.95 -45.42
CA GLU A 118 -13.45 -46.08 -45.42
C GLU A 118 -13.84 -44.60 -45.26
N GLU A 119 -14.90 -44.16 -45.94
CA GLU A 119 -15.41 -42.79 -45.82
C GLU A 119 -15.93 -42.50 -44.40
N LYS A 120 -16.64 -43.45 -43.79
CA LYS A 120 -17.05 -43.35 -42.37
C LYS A 120 -15.87 -43.27 -41.42
N ARG A 121 -14.82 -44.07 -41.62
CA ARG A 121 -13.60 -44.00 -40.80
C ARG A 121 -12.90 -42.65 -40.93
N LYS A 122 -12.77 -42.12 -42.16
CA LYS A 122 -12.23 -40.78 -42.40
C LYS A 122 -13.07 -39.67 -41.75
N ALA A 123 -14.39 -39.78 -41.79
CA ALA A 123 -15.29 -38.83 -41.15
C ALA A 123 -15.17 -38.87 -39.62
N GLU A 124 -15.06 -40.05 -39.02
CA GLU A 124 -14.89 -40.22 -37.57
C GLU A 124 -13.51 -39.72 -37.09
N GLU A 125 -12.45 -39.99 -37.86
CA GLU A 125 -11.10 -39.49 -37.57
C GLU A 125 -11.03 -37.96 -37.68
N ALA A 126 -11.66 -37.38 -38.70
CA ALA A 126 -11.78 -35.93 -38.84
C ALA A 126 -12.61 -35.30 -37.70
N ALA A 127 -13.66 -35.99 -37.22
CA ALA A 127 -14.43 -35.54 -36.07
C ALA A 127 -13.59 -35.57 -34.78
N LYS A 128 -12.84 -36.64 -34.53
CA LYS A 128 -11.90 -36.73 -33.40
C LYS A 128 -10.80 -35.68 -33.46
N ALA A 129 -10.24 -35.41 -34.65
CA ALA A 129 -9.23 -34.37 -34.83
C ALA A 129 -9.78 -32.97 -34.51
N LYS A 130 -11.01 -32.67 -34.96
CA LYS A 130 -11.68 -31.40 -34.61
C LYS A 130 -11.95 -31.29 -33.10
N GLN A 131 -12.37 -32.37 -32.47
CA GLN A 131 -12.65 -32.40 -31.04
C GLN A 131 -11.37 -32.22 -30.19
N ALA A 132 -10.24 -32.80 -30.62
CA ALA A 132 -8.93 -32.62 -29.99
C ALA A 132 -8.45 -31.16 -30.09
N VAL A 133 -8.59 -30.53 -31.26
CA VAL A 133 -8.24 -29.10 -31.44
C VAL A 133 -9.12 -28.20 -30.58
N GLU A 134 -10.42 -28.50 -30.47
CA GLU A 134 -11.34 -27.74 -29.62
C GLU A 134 -11.01 -27.90 -28.12
N GLN A 135 -10.66 -29.11 -27.67
CA GLN A 135 -10.17 -29.34 -26.31
C GLN A 135 -8.88 -28.58 -26.01
N GLN A 136 -7.89 -28.62 -26.91
CA GLN A 136 -6.65 -27.85 -26.71
C GLN A 136 -6.91 -26.34 -26.62
N ARG A 137 -7.84 -25.83 -27.44
CA ARG A 137 -8.21 -24.41 -27.40
C ARG A 137 -8.92 -24.02 -26.10
N LEU A 138 -9.76 -24.90 -25.55
CA LEU A 138 -10.40 -24.69 -24.25
C LEU A 138 -9.38 -24.72 -23.10
N GLU A 139 -8.43 -25.66 -23.15
CA GLU A 139 -7.39 -25.79 -22.12
C GLU A 139 -6.42 -24.60 -22.16
N GLU A 140 -6.03 -24.13 -23.35
CA GLU A 140 -5.22 -22.93 -23.51
C GLU A 140 -5.95 -21.67 -23.03
N ALA A 141 -7.25 -21.54 -23.33
CA ALA A 141 -8.07 -20.44 -22.83
C ALA A 141 -8.18 -20.44 -21.29
N GLN A 142 -8.34 -21.61 -20.67
CA GLN A 142 -8.33 -21.72 -19.21
C GLN A 142 -6.96 -21.35 -18.61
N LYS A 143 -5.86 -21.78 -19.25
CA LYS A 143 -4.51 -21.44 -18.82
C LYS A 143 -4.26 -19.93 -18.87
N GLN A 144 -4.68 -19.27 -19.96
CA GLN A 144 -4.58 -17.81 -20.11
C GLN A 144 -5.43 -17.08 -19.05
N GLN A 145 -6.63 -17.57 -18.77
CA GLN A 145 -7.50 -16.97 -17.75
C GLN A 145 -6.91 -17.14 -16.33
N ALA A 146 -6.35 -18.31 -16.02
CA ALA A 146 -5.69 -18.56 -14.75
C ALA A 146 -4.44 -17.69 -14.56
N GLU A 147 -3.64 -17.51 -15.62
CA GLU A 147 -2.46 -16.65 -15.58
C GLU A 147 -2.84 -15.17 -15.44
N ALA A 148 -3.85 -14.70 -16.16
CA ALA A 148 -4.37 -13.34 -16.02
C ALA A 148 -4.87 -13.07 -14.60
N LYS A 149 -5.58 -14.03 -13.99
CA LYS A 149 -6.04 -13.93 -12.60
C LYS A 149 -4.85 -13.87 -11.62
N ARG A 150 -3.83 -14.73 -11.81
CA ARG A 150 -2.60 -14.72 -11.00
C ARG A 150 -1.85 -13.40 -11.10
N GLN A 151 -1.76 -12.81 -12.30
CA GLN A 151 -1.13 -11.51 -12.50
C GLN A 151 -1.92 -10.38 -11.83
N ALA A 152 -3.25 -10.41 -11.89
CA ALA A 152 -4.10 -9.43 -11.21
C ALA A 152 -3.94 -9.52 -9.68
N GLU A 153 -3.94 -10.72 -9.12
CA GLU A 153 -3.78 -10.97 -7.69
C GLU A 153 -2.38 -10.56 -7.20
N ALA A 154 -1.34 -10.87 -7.98
CA ALA A 154 0.03 -10.43 -7.69
C ALA A 154 0.18 -8.90 -7.71
N LYS A 155 -0.46 -8.21 -8.67
CA LYS A 155 -0.47 -6.74 -8.71
C LYS A 155 -1.22 -6.15 -7.51
N ALA A 156 -2.38 -6.70 -7.15
CA ALA A 156 -3.14 -6.27 -5.98
C ALA A 156 -2.33 -6.43 -4.69
N ALA A 157 -1.70 -7.59 -4.48
CA ALA A 157 -0.85 -7.85 -3.32
C ALA A 157 0.36 -6.89 -3.24
N LYS A 158 0.94 -6.52 -4.38
CA LYS A 158 2.08 -5.59 -4.43
C LYS A 158 1.67 -4.17 -4.04
N VAL A 159 0.49 -3.72 -4.49
CA VAL A 159 -0.07 -2.41 -4.13
C VAL A 159 -0.41 -2.37 -2.64
N GLU A 160 -1.02 -3.42 -2.09
CA GLU A 160 -1.34 -3.50 -0.66
C GLU A 160 -0.08 -3.49 0.21
N ALA A 161 0.95 -4.25 -0.18
CA ALA A 161 2.23 -4.26 0.54
C ALA A 161 2.95 -2.91 0.51
N GLU A 162 2.91 -2.19 -0.62
CA GLU A 162 3.50 -0.86 -0.75
C GLU A 162 2.75 0.18 0.09
N GLN A 163 1.40 0.13 0.11
CA GLN A 163 0.61 1.00 0.97
C GLN A 163 0.87 0.74 2.46
N LYS A 164 0.98 -0.54 2.86
CA LYS A 164 1.28 -0.90 4.23
C LYS A 164 2.66 -0.41 4.67
N ARG A 165 3.68 -0.52 3.80
CA ARG A 165 5.02 0.06 4.04
C ARG A 165 4.99 1.59 4.14
N LYS A 166 4.23 2.27 3.29
CA LYS A 166 4.09 3.74 3.39
C LYS A 166 3.42 4.16 4.70
N ALA A 167 2.36 3.47 5.12
CA ALA A 167 1.68 3.75 6.38
C ALA A 167 2.59 3.52 7.59
N GLU A 168 3.39 2.44 7.59
CA GLU A 168 4.32 2.14 8.68
C GLU A 168 5.49 3.15 8.73
N ALA A 169 6.02 3.56 7.57
CA ALA A 169 7.04 4.60 7.50
C ALA A 169 6.54 5.98 7.98
N GLU A 170 5.31 6.35 7.61
CA GLU A 170 4.71 7.60 8.05
C GLU A 170 4.42 7.59 9.56
N ALA A 171 3.93 6.46 10.10
CA ALA A 171 3.73 6.27 11.53
C ALA A 171 5.05 6.37 12.31
N LYS A 172 6.13 5.74 11.82
CA LYS A 172 7.46 5.82 12.44
C LYS A 172 8.01 7.24 12.44
N THR A 173 7.86 7.97 11.33
CA THR A 173 8.30 9.37 11.20
C THR A 173 7.53 10.29 12.15
N LYS A 174 6.22 10.07 12.30
CA LYS A 174 5.37 10.85 13.22
C LYS A 174 5.70 10.58 14.69
N HIS A 175 6.07 9.33 15.02
CA HIS A 175 6.57 8.96 16.35
C HIS A 175 7.91 9.64 16.66
N GLU A 176 8.90 9.56 15.76
CA GLU A 176 10.21 10.20 15.91
C GLU A 176 10.09 11.73 16.05
N GLN A 177 9.24 12.40 15.26
CA GLN A 177 8.99 13.84 15.43
C GLN A 177 8.33 14.19 16.78
N SER A 178 7.43 13.34 17.28
CA SER A 178 6.78 13.56 18.56
C SER A 178 7.77 13.42 19.73
N GLU A 179 8.66 12.42 19.67
CA GLU A 179 9.73 12.22 20.65
C GLU A 179 10.73 13.39 20.61
N ALA A 180 11.16 13.81 19.42
CA ALA A 180 12.05 14.96 19.26
C ALA A 180 11.43 16.27 19.78
N ARG A 181 10.12 16.50 19.56
CA ARG A 181 9.42 17.66 20.14
C ARG A 181 9.34 17.61 21.67
N LYS A 182 9.09 16.43 22.26
CA LYS A 182 9.08 16.27 23.71
C LYS A 182 10.46 16.54 24.32
N ALA A 183 11.51 16.00 23.72
CA ALA A 183 12.90 16.24 24.15
C ALA A 183 13.27 17.74 24.04
N ALA A 184 12.87 18.39 22.95
CA ALA A 184 13.10 19.83 22.77
C ALA A 184 12.32 20.69 23.78
N GLU A 185 11.06 20.34 24.10
CA GLU A 185 10.28 21.05 25.12
C GLU A 185 10.87 20.86 26.52
N GLU A 186 11.32 19.65 26.87
CA GLU A 186 11.95 19.38 28.16
C GLU A 186 13.29 20.12 28.29
N ALA A 187 14.12 20.13 27.24
CA ALA A 187 15.35 20.91 27.22
C ALA A 187 15.08 22.41 27.39
N LYS A 188 14.04 22.94 26.74
CA LYS A 188 13.63 24.34 26.87
C LYS A 188 13.16 24.66 28.29
N ARG A 189 12.37 23.79 28.93
CA ARG A 189 11.95 23.96 30.33
C ARG A 189 13.12 23.93 31.30
N LYS A 190 14.09 23.03 31.11
CA LYS A 190 15.32 22.98 31.93
C LYS A 190 16.14 24.27 31.78
N ALA A 191 16.32 24.76 30.55
CA ALA A 191 17.02 26.01 30.29
C ALA A 191 16.31 27.23 30.91
N GLU A 192 14.98 27.28 30.83
CA GLU A 192 14.19 28.37 31.41
C GLU A 192 14.20 28.35 32.95
N ALA A 193 14.18 27.15 33.56
CA ALA A 193 14.32 26.97 35.00
C ALA A 193 15.71 27.40 35.51
N ASP A 194 16.78 27.02 34.81
CA ASP A 194 18.16 27.43 35.14
C ASP A 194 18.34 28.96 35.01
N ALA A 195 17.83 29.54 33.93
CA ALA A 195 17.83 30.98 33.72
C ALA A 195 17.06 31.73 34.82
N LYS A 196 15.94 31.17 35.29
CA LYS A 196 15.16 31.73 36.39
C LYS A 196 15.93 31.67 37.71
N LEU A 197 16.55 30.52 38.03
CA LEU A 197 17.36 30.35 39.24
C LEU A 197 18.53 31.35 39.27
N LYS A 198 19.19 31.55 38.12
CA LYS A 198 20.31 32.48 37.97
C LYS A 198 19.88 33.93 38.17
N ARG A 199 18.71 34.34 37.64
CA ARG A 199 18.13 35.67 37.89
C ARG A 199 17.75 35.88 39.35
N GLU A 200 17.19 34.87 40.01
CA GLU A 200 16.83 34.94 41.43
C GLU A 200 18.08 35.09 42.33
N ALA A 201 19.15 34.35 42.02
CA ALA A 201 20.43 34.48 42.72
C ALA A 201 21.08 35.86 42.50
N GLU A 202 21.01 36.41 41.28
CA GLU A 202 21.55 37.74 40.99
C GLU A 202 20.77 38.85 41.72
N ASN A 203 19.44 38.73 41.77
CA ASN A 203 18.58 39.68 42.49
C ASN A 203 18.82 39.63 44.01
N ALA A 204 18.97 38.44 44.59
CA ALA A 204 19.34 38.29 46.00
C ALA A 204 20.71 38.94 46.32
N LYS A 205 21.69 38.80 45.42
CA LYS A 205 23.01 39.44 45.58
C LYS A 205 22.93 40.96 45.47
N LEU A 206 22.07 41.49 44.60
CA LEU A 206 21.84 42.93 44.47
C LEU A 206 21.15 43.49 45.72
N GLN A 207 20.16 42.79 46.27
CA GLN A 207 19.50 43.18 47.52
C GLN A 207 20.47 43.19 48.70
N ALA A 208 21.31 42.16 48.85
CA ALA A 208 22.33 42.09 49.90
C ALA A 208 23.33 43.26 49.81
N GLN A 209 23.77 43.63 48.59
CA GLN A 209 24.63 44.80 48.40
C GLN A 209 23.93 46.12 48.75
N GLN A 210 22.66 46.29 48.39
CA GLN A 210 21.92 47.50 48.75
C GLN A 210 21.72 47.63 50.26
N GLU A 211 21.43 46.52 50.96
CA GLU A 211 21.29 46.53 52.42
C GLU A 211 22.63 46.84 53.12
N ALA A 212 23.72 46.24 52.66
CA ALA A 212 25.07 46.56 53.15
C ALA A 212 25.42 48.04 52.95
N LYS A 213 25.09 48.60 51.78
CA LYS A 213 25.32 50.02 51.47
C LYS A 213 24.48 50.95 52.36
N ARG A 214 23.20 50.61 52.63
CA ARG A 214 22.34 51.35 53.56
C ARG A 214 22.86 51.30 55.01
N LYS A 215 23.34 50.15 55.48
CA LYS A 215 23.96 50.02 56.81
C LYS A 215 25.24 50.85 56.92
N ALA A 216 26.10 50.82 55.91
CA ALA A 216 27.32 51.63 55.88
C ALA A 216 27.03 53.14 55.88
N GLU A 217 26.02 53.59 55.11
CA GLU A 217 25.61 54.99 55.07
C GLU A 217 24.98 55.45 56.41
N ALA A 218 24.17 54.59 57.05
CA ALA A 218 23.61 54.86 58.37
C ALA A 218 24.70 54.97 59.46
N GLU A 219 25.71 54.09 59.43
CA GLU A 219 26.83 54.15 60.37
C GLU A 219 27.72 55.39 60.13
N ALA A 220 27.96 55.75 58.87
CA ALA A 220 28.69 56.97 58.52
C ALA A 220 27.96 58.23 59.01
N LYS A 221 26.63 58.27 58.86
CA LYS A 221 25.79 59.39 59.34
C LYS A 221 25.80 59.47 60.87
N ALA A 222 25.69 58.34 61.57
CA ALA A 222 25.79 58.27 63.03
C ALA A 222 27.16 58.73 63.56
N LYS A 223 28.27 58.32 62.91
CA LYS A 223 29.62 58.79 63.25
C LYS A 223 29.79 60.29 63.00
N HIS A 224 29.19 60.82 61.93
CA HIS A 224 29.22 62.25 61.64
C HIS A 224 28.44 63.07 62.67
N GLU A 225 27.25 62.61 63.08
CA GLU A 225 26.47 63.26 64.15
C GLU A 225 27.16 63.18 65.52
N ALA A 226 27.76 62.03 65.86
CA ALA A 226 28.55 61.88 67.07
C ALA A 226 29.78 62.81 67.08
N ARG A 227 30.44 62.99 65.93
CA ARG A 227 31.56 63.93 65.78
C ARG A 227 31.11 65.38 65.94
N LYS A 228 29.96 65.77 65.36
CA LYS A 228 29.38 67.10 65.57
C LYS A 228 29.01 67.35 67.03
N ALA A 229 28.41 66.37 67.71
CA ALA A 229 28.08 66.49 69.13
C ALA A 229 29.34 66.59 70.01
N ALA A 230 30.39 65.84 69.70
CA ALA A 230 31.68 65.93 70.40
C ALA A 230 32.40 67.26 70.14
N GLU A 231 32.30 67.82 68.92
CA GLU A 231 32.85 69.13 68.59
C GLU A 231 32.10 70.27 69.29
N ASP A 232 30.76 70.20 69.37
CA ASP A 232 29.93 71.17 70.11
C ASP A 232 30.20 71.12 71.62
N ALA A 233 30.35 69.92 72.18
CA ALA A 233 30.76 69.73 73.58
C ALA A 233 32.16 70.27 73.86
N LYS A 234 33.11 70.10 72.91
CA LYS A 234 34.46 70.65 73.02
C LYS A 234 34.49 72.17 72.87
N ARG A 235 33.58 72.75 72.09
CA ARG A 235 33.41 74.20 71.93
C ARG A 235 32.80 74.85 73.17
N LYS A 236 31.84 74.18 73.84
CA LYS A 236 31.31 74.59 75.15
C LYS A 236 32.33 74.43 76.28
N ALA A 237 33.14 73.37 76.28
CA ALA A 237 34.22 73.21 77.25
C ALA A 237 35.38 74.20 77.04
N ALA A 238 35.64 74.63 75.80
CA ALA A 238 36.65 75.64 75.49
C ALA A 238 36.17 77.09 75.76
N GLU A 239 34.86 77.33 75.84
CA GLU A 239 34.28 78.61 76.23
C GLU A 239 34.30 78.80 77.76
N ASP A 240 34.02 77.74 78.53
CA ASP A 240 34.04 77.77 80.00
C ASP A 240 35.49 77.76 80.58
N ALA A 241 36.45 77.20 79.84
CA ALA A 241 37.86 77.14 80.24
C ALA A 241 38.70 78.39 79.89
N LYS A 242 38.10 79.47 79.34
CA LYS A 242 38.82 80.70 78.98
C LYS A 242 38.61 81.88 79.94
N VAL A 243 37.81 81.71 81.01
CA VAL A 243 37.60 82.73 82.07
C VAL A 243 38.14 82.33 83.44
N LYS A 244 38.56 81.08 83.67
CA LYS A 244 39.13 80.69 84.97
C LYS A 244 40.49 80.02 84.80
N GLN A 245 41.50 80.73 85.31
CA GLN A 245 42.88 80.28 85.56
C GLN A 245 43.83 80.23 84.36
N GLN A 246 44.22 81.42 83.91
CA GLN A 246 45.65 81.73 83.99
C GLN A 246 46.08 81.77 85.48
N LYS A 247 47.24 81.18 85.75
CA LYS A 247 48.13 81.33 86.93
C LYS A 247 48.04 80.29 88.06
N VAL A 248 49.05 79.40 88.00
CA VAL A 248 50.09 79.11 89.02
C VAL A 248 49.94 77.82 89.86
N ALA A 249 50.99 77.00 89.73
CA ALA A 249 51.58 76.01 90.66
C ALA A 249 50.75 74.77 91.05
N GLU A 250 51.29 73.61 91.38
CA GLU A 250 52.55 72.88 91.20
C GLU A 250 52.28 71.56 91.97
N GLU A 251 52.72 70.43 91.41
CA GLU A 251 53.20 69.20 92.09
C GLU A 251 52.60 68.72 93.43
N ALA A 252 52.05 67.47 93.45
CA ALA A 252 52.42 66.44 94.44
C ALA A 252 51.63 65.11 94.30
N LYS A 253 52.40 64.05 93.95
CA LYS A 253 52.40 62.68 94.53
C LYS A 253 51.10 61.86 94.69
N ARG A 254 51.08 60.73 93.94
CA ARG A 254 51.22 59.30 94.34
C ARG A 254 49.93 58.62 94.88
N LYS A 255 49.43 57.51 94.31
CA LYS A 255 49.95 56.12 94.16
C LYS A 255 49.62 55.23 95.38
N ALA A 256 48.75 54.23 95.19
CA ALA A 256 48.65 52.92 95.90
C ALA A 256 47.45 52.14 95.29
N GLU A 257 47.60 51.14 94.41
CA GLU A 257 47.93 49.71 94.65
C GLU A 257 46.99 49.06 95.70
N ALA A 258 46.03 48.23 95.26
CA ALA A 258 46.15 46.79 94.98
C ALA A 258 45.91 45.92 96.23
N ASP A 259 44.71 45.36 96.37
CA ASP A 259 44.43 44.03 96.96
C ASP A 259 42.94 43.65 96.72
N ALA A 260 42.55 42.39 96.94
CA ALA A 260 41.20 41.81 96.79
C ALA A 260 40.75 41.28 95.41
N LYS A 261 41.65 40.58 94.71
CA LYS A 261 41.28 39.62 93.64
C LYS A 261 41.68 38.20 94.06
N ALA A 262 40.95 37.57 95.00
CA ALA A 262 41.23 36.17 95.36
C ALA A 262 40.08 35.34 95.98
N GLN A 263 38.79 35.76 95.91
CA GLN A 263 37.72 34.96 96.53
C GLN A 263 36.42 34.77 95.74
N LYS A 264 36.40 35.10 94.44
CA LYS A 264 35.16 35.04 93.62
C LYS A 264 35.22 34.10 92.42
N GLN A 265 35.95 32.98 92.51
CA GLN A 265 36.08 32.01 91.41
C GLN A 265 35.87 30.53 91.76
N LYS A 266 35.24 30.18 92.90
CA LYS A 266 34.95 28.76 93.21
C LYS A 266 33.47 28.37 93.42
N ALA A 267 32.53 29.28 93.21
CA ALA A 267 31.10 28.97 93.39
C ALA A 267 30.25 29.02 92.09
N ALA A 268 30.85 29.31 90.92
CA ALA A 268 30.10 29.53 89.68
C ALA A 268 30.22 28.40 88.64
N GLU A 269 30.99 27.34 88.90
CA GLU A 269 31.27 26.29 87.90
C GLU A 269 30.37 25.06 88.03
N GLU A 270 29.85 24.75 89.23
CA GLU A 270 29.08 23.52 89.44
C GLU A 270 27.59 23.64 89.01
N ALA A 271 27.04 24.87 88.99
CA ALA A 271 25.67 25.13 88.51
C ALA A 271 25.56 25.17 86.97
N LYS A 272 26.68 25.27 86.24
CA LYS A 272 26.67 25.40 84.77
C LYS A 272 26.64 24.05 84.02
N ARG A 273 27.04 22.94 84.66
CA ARG A 273 27.11 21.62 84.00
C ARG A 273 25.83 20.78 84.02
N LYS A 274 24.84 21.08 84.86
CA LYS A 274 23.56 20.34 84.90
C LYS A 274 22.45 20.92 84.00
N VAL A 275 22.53 22.20 83.64
CA VAL A 275 21.54 22.86 82.76
C VAL A 275 21.88 22.68 81.27
N GLU A 276 23.16 22.55 80.91
CA GLU A 276 23.60 22.45 79.51
C GLU A 276 23.37 21.05 78.90
N ALA A 277 23.28 20.00 79.73
CA ALA A 277 23.04 18.63 79.28
C ALA A 277 21.55 18.34 78.95
N ASP A 278 20.60 18.89 79.72
CA ASP A 278 19.16 18.70 79.51
C ASP A 278 18.64 19.53 78.32
N ALA A 279 19.16 20.75 78.14
CA ALA A 279 18.82 21.61 77.01
C ALA A 279 19.26 21.03 75.65
N LYS A 280 20.43 20.37 75.61
CA LYS A 280 20.98 19.77 74.37
C LYS A 280 20.25 18.49 73.96
N ALA A 281 19.77 17.70 74.93
CA ALA A 281 18.97 16.50 74.68
C ALA A 281 17.56 16.84 74.16
N LYS A 282 16.92 17.90 74.71
CA LYS A 282 15.59 18.35 74.26
C LYS A 282 15.63 19.02 72.88
N GLN A 283 16.72 19.72 72.56
CA GLN A 283 16.92 20.35 71.26
C GLN A 283 17.21 19.32 70.14
N GLN A 284 17.94 18.24 70.43
CA GLN A 284 18.19 17.16 69.46
C GLN A 284 16.91 16.35 69.14
N LYS A 285 16.08 16.04 70.14
CA LYS A 285 14.80 15.33 69.92
C LYS A 285 13.81 16.16 69.09
N ALA A 286 13.69 17.46 69.37
CA ALA A 286 12.82 18.36 68.61
C ALA A 286 13.32 18.59 67.16
N ALA A 287 14.64 18.61 66.95
CA ALA A 287 15.22 18.74 65.61
C ALA A 287 15.03 17.47 64.77
N GLU A 288 15.11 16.28 65.37
CA GLU A 288 14.92 15.00 64.67
C GLU A 288 13.45 14.75 64.30
N GLU A 289 12.52 15.07 65.19
CA GLU A 289 11.07 14.94 64.94
C GLU A 289 10.57 15.93 63.87
N ALA A 290 11.10 17.17 63.87
CA ALA A 290 10.84 18.15 62.82
C ALA A 290 11.40 17.72 61.45
N LYS A 291 12.57 17.07 61.43
CA LYS A 291 13.20 16.59 60.20
C LYS A 291 12.44 15.39 59.60
N HIS A 292 11.99 14.45 60.44
CA HIS A 292 11.16 13.32 60.00
C HIS A 292 9.78 13.75 59.48
N LYS A 293 9.14 14.75 60.11
CA LYS A 293 7.84 15.28 59.65
C LYS A 293 7.97 16.05 58.33
N ALA A 294 9.08 16.77 58.12
CA ALA A 294 9.37 17.47 56.87
C ALA A 294 9.68 16.51 55.71
N GLU A 295 10.43 15.42 55.97
CA GLU A 295 10.70 14.39 54.95
C GLU A 295 9.45 13.61 54.56
N ALA A 296 8.57 13.29 55.52
CA ALA A 296 7.31 12.61 55.25
C ALA A 296 6.35 13.45 54.39
N ASP A 297 6.20 14.75 54.70
CA ASP A 297 5.35 15.66 53.93
C ASP A 297 5.91 15.91 52.51
N ALA A 298 7.23 16.06 52.38
CA ALA A 298 7.90 16.19 51.09
C ALA A 298 7.74 14.93 50.22
N LYS A 299 7.82 13.74 50.81
CA LYS A 299 7.64 12.46 50.09
C LYS A 299 6.18 12.26 49.66
N ALA A 300 5.22 12.60 50.51
CA ALA A 300 3.78 12.54 50.18
C ALA A 300 3.40 13.52 49.05
N LYS A 301 3.93 14.75 49.09
CA LYS A 301 3.69 15.77 48.06
C LYS A 301 4.32 15.39 46.71
N LYS A 302 5.52 14.77 46.74
CA LYS A 302 6.21 14.28 45.55
C LYS A 302 5.50 13.08 44.91
N GLN A 303 4.96 12.15 45.71
CA GLN A 303 4.17 11.02 45.19
C GLN A 303 2.85 11.48 44.58
N LYS A 304 2.13 12.41 45.23
CA LYS A 304 0.87 12.95 44.70
C LYS A 304 1.07 13.73 43.40
N ALA A 305 2.16 14.49 43.28
CA ALA A 305 2.52 15.18 42.05
C ALA A 305 2.93 14.23 40.92
N ALA A 306 3.60 13.11 41.24
CA ALA A 306 3.98 12.09 40.26
C ALA A 306 2.75 11.31 39.75
N GLU A 307 1.80 10.99 40.62
CA GLU A 307 0.56 10.30 40.24
C GLU A 307 -0.35 11.19 39.38
N ASP A 308 -0.51 12.46 39.74
CA ASP A 308 -1.31 13.42 38.96
C ASP A 308 -0.69 13.66 37.57
N ALA A 309 0.64 13.79 37.50
CA ALA A 309 1.36 13.89 36.23
C ALA A 309 1.18 12.63 35.36
N LYS A 310 1.20 11.44 35.97
CA LYS A 310 1.01 10.16 35.25
C LYS A 310 -0.43 10.02 34.74
N ARG A 311 -1.43 10.34 35.56
CA ARG A 311 -2.85 10.35 35.12
C ARG A 311 -3.10 11.34 34.00
N LYS A 312 -2.51 12.54 34.07
CA LYS A 312 -2.66 13.55 33.02
C LYS A 312 -1.98 13.13 31.71
N ALA A 313 -0.82 12.47 31.79
CA ALA A 313 -0.12 11.93 30.63
C ALA A 313 -0.87 10.76 29.97
N GLU A 314 -1.45 9.84 30.75
CA GLU A 314 -2.28 8.75 30.22
C GLU A 314 -3.58 9.25 29.59
N ALA A 315 -4.22 10.26 30.19
CA ALA A 315 -5.42 10.87 29.64
C ALA A 315 -5.14 11.59 28.30
N ASP A 316 -4.04 12.34 28.19
CA ASP A 316 -3.63 13.00 26.95
C ASP A 316 -3.25 11.99 25.85
N ALA A 317 -2.53 10.93 26.22
CA ALA A 317 -2.18 9.86 25.29
C ALA A 317 -3.42 9.14 24.74
N LYS A 318 -4.40 8.83 25.60
CA LYS A 318 -5.66 8.18 25.21
C LYS A 318 -6.53 9.08 24.34
N ALA A 319 -6.62 10.38 24.67
CA ALA A 319 -7.33 11.36 23.84
C ALA A 319 -6.69 11.53 22.46
N LYS A 320 -5.36 11.53 22.38
CA LYS A 320 -4.62 11.63 21.11
C LYS A 320 -4.75 10.37 20.26
N GLN A 321 -4.77 9.20 20.89
CA GLN A 321 -4.99 7.92 20.20
C GLN A 321 -6.42 7.81 19.65
N GLN A 322 -7.44 8.25 20.40
CA GLN A 322 -8.81 8.27 19.93
C GLN A 322 -9.02 9.24 18.75
N LYS A 323 -8.45 10.45 18.82
CA LYS A 323 -8.49 11.40 17.69
C LYS A 323 -7.81 10.85 16.44
N ALA A 324 -6.66 10.20 16.58
CA ALA A 324 -5.96 9.60 15.44
C ALA A 324 -6.75 8.42 14.83
N ALA A 325 -7.40 7.61 15.66
CA ALA A 325 -8.24 6.51 15.19
C ALA A 325 -9.51 7.01 14.48
N GLU A 326 -10.15 8.07 14.98
CA GLU A 326 -11.32 8.68 14.34
C GLU A 326 -10.96 9.35 13.00
N GLU A 327 -9.84 10.06 12.93
CA GLU A 327 -9.33 10.67 11.69
C GLU A 327 -8.97 9.61 10.65
N ALA A 328 -8.32 8.52 11.05
CA ALA A 328 -8.03 7.40 10.17
C ALA A 328 -9.30 6.72 9.65
N LYS A 329 -10.31 6.55 10.52
CA LYS A 329 -11.61 5.96 10.13
C LYS A 329 -12.36 6.86 9.16
N ARG A 330 -12.43 8.18 9.40
CA ARG A 330 -13.03 9.15 8.47
C ARG A 330 -12.32 9.17 7.11
N LYS A 331 -10.99 9.10 7.10
CA LYS A 331 -10.22 9.08 5.85
C LYS A 331 -10.45 7.79 5.06
N ALA A 332 -10.55 6.65 5.74
CA ALA A 332 -10.86 5.37 5.10
C ALA A 332 -12.30 5.33 4.56
N GLU A 333 -13.27 5.88 5.30
CA GLU A 333 -14.67 5.95 4.88
C GLU A 333 -14.84 6.89 3.67
N ALA A 334 -14.17 8.04 3.66
CA ALA A 334 -14.19 8.96 2.52
C ALA A 334 -13.56 8.35 1.25
N GLU A 335 -12.45 7.62 1.38
CA GLU A 335 -11.80 6.96 0.24
C GLU A 335 -12.65 5.78 -0.29
N ALA A 336 -13.35 5.06 0.59
CA ALA A 336 -14.29 4.01 0.20
C ALA A 336 -15.51 4.59 -0.52
N GLU A 337 -16.06 5.71 -0.04
CA GLU A 337 -17.19 6.39 -0.67
C GLU A 337 -16.82 6.95 -2.04
N GLU A 338 -15.63 7.53 -2.21
CA GLU A 338 -15.15 8.01 -3.52
C GLU A 338 -15.00 6.87 -4.54
N LYS A 339 -14.43 5.73 -4.11
CA LYS A 339 -14.32 4.53 -4.96
C LYS A 339 -15.69 3.97 -5.33
N ALA A 340 -16.62 3.92 -4.39
CA ALA A 340 -17.99 3.47 -4.65
C ALA A 340 -18.73 4.42 -5.60
N ALA A 341 -18.57 5.74 -5.45
CA ALA A 341 -19.16 6.73 -6.33
C ALA A 341 -18.59 6.64 -7.76
N SER A 342 -17.27 6.46 -7.90
CA SER A 342 -16.61 6.28 -9.20
C SER A 342 -17.05 4.99 -9.89
N ALA A 343 -17.14 3.87 -9.16
CA ALA A 343 -17.64 2.60 -9.69
C ALA A 343 -19.10 2.72 -10.14
N LYS A 344 -19.95 3.39 -9.36
CA LYS A 344 -21.36 3.61 -9.72
C LYS A 344 -21.50 4.47 -10.97
N LYS A 345 -20.70 5.54 -11.09
CA LYS A 345 -20.67 6.40 -12.29
C LYS A 345 -20.22 5.63 -13.53
N ALA A 346 -19.19 4.79 -13.42
CA ALA A 346 -18.73 3.95 -14.52
C ALA A 346 -19.80 2.91 -14.94
N GLN A 347 -20.52 2.33 -13.99
CA GLN A 347 -21.62 1.40 -14.27
C GLN A 347 -22.79 2.10 -14.96
N GLU A 348 -23.15 3.31 -14.53
CA GLU A 348 -24.22 4.09 -15.13
C GLU A 348 -23.86 4.52 -16.57
N GLU A 349 -22.64 4.98 -16.81
CA GLU A 349 -22.16 5.31 -18.16
C GLU A 349 -22.16 4.09 -19.08
N ALA A 350 -21.73 2.92 -18.59
CA ALA A 350 -21.79 1.67 -19.34
C ALA A 350 -23.24 1.25 -19.65
N ALA A 351 -24.17 1.46 -18.71
CA ALA A 351 -25.59 1.19 -18.92
C ALA A 351 -26.22 2.14 -19.93
N GLN A 352 -25.84 3.43 -19.91
CA GLN A 352 -26.28 4.43 -20.89
C GLN A 352 -25.78 4.09 -22.30
N LYS A 353 -24.49 3.81 -22.46
CA LYS A 353 -23.92 3.39 -23.76
C LYS A 353 -24.60 2.15 -24.31
N LYS A 354 -24.88 1.15 -23.46
CA LYS A 354 -25.63 -0.05 -23.86
C LYS A 354 -27.08 0.27 -24.25
N GLY A 355 -27.72 1.23 -23.57
CA GLY A 355 -29.05 1.71 -23.92
C GLY A 355 -29.10 2.43 -25.26
N GLU A 356 -28.13 3.31 -25.52
CA GLU A 356 -27.98 4.03 -26.80
C GLU A 356 -27.66 3.08 -27.95
N ALA A 357 -26.74 2.14 -27.75
CA ALA A 357 -26.42 1.10 -28.74
C ALA A 357 -27.66 0.29 -29.14
N LYS A 358 -28.53 -0.07 -28.18
CA LYS A 358 -29.81 -0.74 -28.48
C LYS A 358 -30.77 0.13 -29.28
N LYS A 359 -30.85 1.43 -28.98
CA LYS A 359 -31.69 2.36 -29.76
C LYS A 359 -31.20 2.48 -31.19
N ILE A 360 -29.89 2.66 -31.39
CA ILE A 360 -29.25 2.74 -32.70
C ILE A 360 -29.42 1.42 -33.48
N ALA A 361 -29.29 0.28 -32.80
CA ALA A 361 -29.53 -1.02 -33.41
C ALA A 361 -31.00 -1.16 -33.85
N SER A 362 -31.95 -0.67 -33.03
CA SER A 362 -33.38 -0.74 -33.36
C SER A 362 -33.75 0.16 -34.53
N SER A 363 -33.18 1.37 -34.63
CA SER A 363 -33.37 2.22 -35.81
C SER A 363 -32.77 1.58 -37.06
N ALA A 364 -31.54 1.05 -36.98
CA ALA A 364 -30.92 0.34 -38.09
C ALA A 364 -31.74 -0.87 -38.55
N LYS A 365 -32.29 -1.66 -37.61
CA LYS A 365 -33.20 -2.79 -37.92
C LYS A 365 -34.44 -2.30 -38.69
N ARG A 366 -35.01 -1.16 -38.32
CA ARG A 366 -36.14 -0.56 -39.04
C ARG A 366 -35.77 -0.16 -40.47
N ASP A 367 -34.57 0.38 -40.67
CA ASP A 367 -34.06 0.72 -42.00
C ASP A 367 -33.84 -0.53 -42.86
N PHE A 368 -33.38 -1.64 -42.26
CA PHE A 368 -33.23 -2.93 -42.95
C PHE A 368 -34.58 -3.47 -43.42
N GLU A 369 -35.59 -3.45 -42.54
CA GLU A 369 -36.94 -3.88 -42.89
C GLU A 369 -37.52 -3.04 -44.01
N GLN A 370 -37.33 -1.72 -43.96
CA GLN A 370 -37.81 -0.83 -45.01
C GLN A 370 -37.14 -1.12 -46.35
N LYS A 371 -35.82 -1.36 -46.35
CA LYS A 371 -35.08 -1.72 -47.56
C LYS A 371 -35.55 -3.05 -48.15
N ILE A 372 -35.83 -4.04 -47.29
CA ILE A 372 -36.39 -5.32 -47.72
C ILE A 372 -37.78 -5.12 -48.32
N ARG A 373 -38.68 -4.39 -47.64
CA ARG A 373 -40.03 -4.13 -48.17
C ARG A 373 -40.00 -3.42 -49.52
N ASN A 374 -39.07 -2.50 -49.73
CA ASN A 374 -38.92 -1.80 -51.01
C ASN A 374 -38.39 -2.72 -52.12
N ALA A 375 -37.58 -3.72 -51.80
CA ALA A 375 -37.07 -4.72 -52.74
C ALA A 375 -37.97 -5.96 -52.87
N TRP A 376 -39.08 -6.01 -52.12
CA TRP A 376 -39.93 -7.18 -52.04
C TRP A 376 -41.01 -7.16 -53.12
N ASP A 377 -40.92 -8.13 -54.03
CA ASP A 377 -41.92 -8.38 -55.06
C ASP A 377 -42.98 -9.37 -54.55
N ILE A 378 -44.18 -8.88 -54.27
CA ILE A 378 -45.24 -9.70 -53.65
C ILE A 378 -45.87 -10.61 -54.72
N PRO A 379 -45.79 -11.95 -54.58
CA PRO A 379 -46.37 -12.86 -55.56
C PRO A 379 -47.90 -12.73 -55.61
N ALA A 380 -48.46 -12.74 -56.82
CA ALA A 380 -49.89 -12.54 -57.03
C ALA A 380 -50.74 -13.57 -56.28
N GLY A 381 -51.88 -13.13 -55.72
CA GLY A 381 -52.81 -14.01 -54.98
C GLY A 381 -52.38 -14.36 -53.54
N THR A 382 -51.33 -13.73 -53.01
CA THR A 382 -50.80 -14.03 -51.65
C THR A 382 -51.13 -12.97 -50.59
N SER A 383 -52.02 -12.01 -50.88
CA SER A 383 -52.43 -10.96 -49.93
C SER A 383 -52.95 -11.57 -48.62
N GLY A 384 -52.52 -10.98 -47.49
CA GLY A 384 -52.81 -11.44 -46.14
C GLY A 384 -51.87 -12.51 -45.60
N GLN A 385 -51.03 -13.14 -46.42
CA GLN A 385 -50.07 -14.15 -45.97
C GLN A 385 -48.86 -13.51 -45.29
N LYS A 386 -48.30 -14.22 -44.30
CA LYS A 386 -47.17 -13.75 -43.48
C LYS A 386 -45.95 -14.65 -43.66
N ALA A 387 -44.78 -14.03 -43.76
CA ALA A 387 -43.49 -14.70 -43.76
C ALA A 387 -42.59 -14.08 -42.69
N THR A 388 -42.01 -14.91 -41.84
CA THR A 388 -41.04 -14.49 -40.82
C THR A 388 -39.65 -14.81 -41.31
N ALA A 389 -38.79 -13.80 -41.42
CA ALA A 389 -37.40 -13.97 -41.81
C ALA A 389 -36.45 -13.66 -40.65
N ARG A 390 -35.50 -14.56 -40.42
CA ARG A 390 -34.34 -14.35 -39.55
C ARG A 390 -33.11 -14.19 -40.43
N VAL A 391 -32.44 -13.06 -40.30
CA VAL A 391 -31.30 -12.69 -41.13
C VAL A 391 -30.09 -12.45 -40.25
N THR A 392 -28.95 -12.98 -40.68
CA THR A 392 -27.64 -12.69 -40.09
C THR A 392 -26.78 -11.97 -41.11
N LEU A 393 -26.22 -10.84 -40.71
CA LEU A 393 -25.41 -9.94 -41.53
C LEU A 393 -23.94 -9.94 -41.07
N SER A 394 -23.05 -9.63 -42.01
CA SER A 394 -21.63 -9.33 -41.74
C SER A 394 -21.46 -7.91 -41.18
N ASP A 395 -20.24 -7.59 -40.74
CA ASP A 395 -19.92 -6.24 -40.25
C ASP A 395 -19.99 -5.15 -41.33
N SER A 396 -19.94 -5.55 -42.61
CA SER A 396 -20.13 -4.67 -43.78
C SER A 396 -21.57 -4.63 -44.30
N GLY A 397 -22.49 -5.35 -43.65
CA GLY A 397 -23.90 -5.42 -44.07
C GLY A 397 -24.17 -6.41 -45.21
N ALA A 398 -23.24 -7.31 -45.52
CA ALA A 398 -23.51 -8.41 -46.44
C ALA A 398 -24.33 -9.50 -45.74
N VAL A 399 -25.16 -10.23 -46.50
CA VAL A 399 -26.00 -11.30 -45.97
C VAL A 399 -25.16 -12.56 -45.78
N LEU A 400 -25.10 -13.09 -44.56
CA LEU A 400 -24.40 -14.33 -44.23
C LEU A 400 -25.36 -15.54 -44.16
N SER A 401 -26.54 -15.34 -43.58
CA SER A 401 -27.54 -16.40 -43.44
C SER A 401 -28.95 -15.82 -43.47
N VAL A 402 -29.85 -16.49 -44.19
CA VAL A 402 -31.26 -16.14 -44.29
C VAL A 402 -32.08 -17.39 -44.01
N VAL A 403 -32.99 -17.29 -43.05
CA VAL A 403 -33.94 -18.36 -42.73
C VAL A 403 -35.33 -17.75 -42.77
N VAL A 404 -36.13 -18.12 -43.78
CA VAL A 404 -37.51 -17.66 -43.93
C VAL A 404 -38.49 -18.79 -43.61
N SER A 405 -39.48 -18.50 -42.77
CA SER A 405 -40.59 -19.38 -42.41
C SER A 405 -41.90 -18.75 -42.89
N SER A 406 -42.60 -19.43 -43.80
CA SER A 406 -43.91 -19.01 -44.34
C SER A 406 -44.75 -20.25 -44.63
N SER A 407 -46.07 -20.12 -44.56
CA SER A 407 -47.00 -21.19 -44.95
C SER A 407 -47.09 -21.39 -46.46
N ASN A 408 -46.64 -20.40 -47.25
CA ASN A 408 -46.63 -20.46 -48.72
C ASN A 408 -45.19 -20.44 -49.25
N PRO A 409 -44.77 -21.43 -50.08
CA PRO A 409 -43.43 -21.50 -50.64
C PRO A 409 -43.07 -20.32 -51.56
N ASP A 410 -44.03 -19.78 -52.31
CA ASP A 410 -43.77 -18.66 -53.23
C ASP A 410 -43.46 -17.37 -52.45
N VAL A 411 -44.20 -17.12 -51.38
CA VAL A 411 -43.94 -16.00 -50.45
C VAL A 411 -42.59 -16.18 -49.76
N LYS A 412 -42.23 -17.42 -49.39
CA LYS A 412 -40.93 -17.73 -48.79
C LYS A 412 -39.78 -17.37 -49.75
N ALA A 413 -39.85 -17.85 -51.00
CA ALA A 413 -38.82 -17.61 -52.02
C ALA A 413 -38.71 -16.12 -52.38
N SER A 414 -39.84 -15.43 -52.51
CA SER A 414 -39.90 -14.01 -52.79
C SER A 414 -39.26 -13.17 -51.67
N VAL A 415 -39.56 -13.44 -50.40
CA VAL A 415 -38.94 -12.73 -49.26
C VAL A 415 -37.43 -13.03 -49.17
N GLU A 416 -37.01 -14.27 -49.43
CA GLU A 416 -35.59 -14.63 -49.46
C GLU A 416 -34.83 -13.88 -50.57
N ALA A 417 -35.40 -13.79 -51.76
CA ALA A 417 -34.84 -13.04 -52.88
C ALA A 417 -34.74 -11.54 -52.56
N ALA A 418 -35.79 -10.96 -51.97
CA ALA A 418 -35.80 -9.56 -51.54
C ALA A 418 -34.71 -9.24 -50.52
N ILE A 419 -34.48 -10.13 -49.54
CA ILE A 419 -33.43 -9.98 -48.52
C ILE A 419 -32.03 -10.02 -49.16
N ARG A 420 -31.80 -10.94 -50.10
CA ARG A 420 -30.50 -11.04 -50.77
C ARG A 420 -30.25 -9.87 -51.73
N SER A 421 -31.29 -9.39 -52.41
CA SER A 421 -31.23 -8.24 -53.34
C SER A 421 -31.03 -6.91 -52.63
N ALA A 422 -31.57 -6.76 -51.41
CA ALA A 422 -31.43 -5.55 -50.60
C ALA A 422 -30.01 -5.35 -50.03
N ALA A 423 -29.12 -6.35 -50.12
CA ALA A 423 -27.73 -6.25 -49.68
C ALA A 423 -26.92 -5.30 -50.59
N PRO A 424 -25.95 -4.54 -50.05
CA PRO A 424 -25.53 -4.48 -48.65
C PRO A 424 -26.44 -3.59 -47.79
N TYR A 425 -26.59 -3.95 -46.52
CA TYR A 425 -27.39 -3.22 -45.52
C TYR A 425 -26.59 -2.11 -44.82
N PRO A 426 -27.22 -0.96 -44.49
CA PRO A 426 -26.54 0.15 -43.83
C PRO A 426 -26.25 -0.13 -42.34
N MET A 427 -25.08 -0.70 -42.05
CA MET A 427 -24.70 -1.03 -40.67
C MET A 427 -24.41 0.21 -39.83
N PRO A 428 -24.82 0.24 -38.55
CA PRO A 428 -24.50 1.37 -37.68
C PRO A 428 -22.99 1.46 -37.40
N SER A 429 -22.48 2.69 -37.31
CA SER A 429 -21.07 2.97 -37.04
C SER A 429 -20.63 2.49 -35.67
N ASP A 430 -21.50 2.61 -34.66
CA ASP A 430 -21.24 2.14 -33.30
C ASP A 430 -21.08 0.60 -33.25
N PRO A 431 -19.98 0.07 -32.67
CA PRO A 431 -19.68 -1.36 -32.71
C PRO A 431 -20.66 -2.21 -31.90
N ASP A 432 -21.18 -1.72 -30.78
CA ASP A 432 -22.13 -2.47 -29.94
C ASP A 432 -23.51 -2.49 -30.59
N ALA A 433 -23.95 -1.36 -31.15
CA ALA A 433 -25.17 -1.28 -31.95
C ALA A 433 -25.07 -2.20 -33.18
N ARG A 434 -23.90 -2.25 -33.81
CA ARG A 434 -23.63 -3.12 -34.97
C ARG A 434 -23.77 -4.58 -34.60
N ARG A 435 -23.15 -5.02 -33.50
CA ARG A 435 -23.27 -6.40 -32.99
C ARG A 435 -24.72 -6.81 -32.79
N GLU A 436 -25.53 -5.93 -32.20
CA GLU A 436 -26.95 -6.17 -31.95
C GLU A 436 -27.80 -6.13 -33.24
N ALA A 437 -27.43 -5.31 -34.22
CA ALA A 437 -28.11 -5.16 -35.50
C ALA A 437 -27.77 -6.28 -36.51
N ARG A 438 -26.62 -6.96 -36.37
CA ARG A 438 -26.19 -8.06 -37.25
C ARG A 438 -27.19 -9.19 -37.32
N SER A 439 -27.92 -9.46 -36.24
CA SER A 439 -29.00 -10.43 -36.25
C SER A 439 -30.32 -9.71 -36.03
N PHE A 440 -31.25 -9.89 -36.96
CA PHE A 440 -32.62 -9.42 -36.76
C PHE A 440 -33.64 -10.42 -37.29
N SER A 441 -34.83 -10.33 -36.71
CA SER A 441 -35.99 -11.13 -37.10
C SER A 441 -37.09 -10.16 -37.42
N SER A 442 -37.72 -10.30 -38.57
CA SER A 442 -38.86 -9.48 -38.95
C SER A 442 -39.94 -10.30 -39.63
N THR A 443 -41.18 -9.83 -39.52
CA THR A 443 -42.35 -10.47 -40.12
C THR A 443 -42.88 -9.58 -41.22
N PHE A 444 -42.91 -10.12 -42.44
CA PHE A 444 -43.43 -9.48 -43.64
C PHE A 444 -44.84 -10.00 -43.89
N THR A 445 -45.77 -9.10 -44.19
CA THR A 445 -47.15 -9.44 -44.54
C THR A 445 -47.41 -8.93 -45.94
N ALA A 446 -47.85 -9.81 -46.83
CA ALA A 446 -48.22 -9.45 -48.20
C ALA A 446 -49.49 -8.60 -48.11
N LYS A 447 -49.42 -7.37 -48.59
CA LYS A 447 -50.56 -6.45 -48.58
C LYS A 447 -51.28 -6.52 -49.91
#